data_AF-A0A5S9ISQ3-F1
#
_entry.id   AF-A0A5S9ISQ3-F1
#
_cell.length_a   1.000
_cell.length_b   1.000
_cell.length_c   1.000
_cell.angle_alpha   90.00
_cell.angle_beta   90.00
_cell.angle_gamma   90.00
#
_symmetry.space_group_name_H-M   'P 1'
#
loop_
_entity.id
_entity.type
_entity.pdbx_description
1 polymer ?
#
loop_
_entity_poly.entity_id
_entity_poly.type
_entity_poly.pdbx_seq_one_letter_code
_entity_poly.pdbx_strand_id
1 'polypeptide(L)'
;MEIKEYLLMPEETEQAILWQEQHAQKVIHENHAQNPRLVAGADVSYGKHGEKAFSSVVVVDISSGEVVEKATWVGKPPHNYKPGFFALREVPCLLKTFEKLQTTPDVVLIDGNGLIHKRRFGLACHMGLCLDIPTIGCAKSLLVGNHKPLSKKAPIAPVSHMGDEIGIAMRKNREVTYVSVGHKVDLEFAKNFVFDLPVPTAIDHAHNSCSELFKKDQQLQENEKDKNKVQIIATAKDLKSQGLSYADVAKELNNYKDLRAMYGKKFTPRKIRNWLEQK
;
A
#
# COMPACT_ATOMS: atom_id res chain seq x y z
N MET A 1 13.74 12.84 -9.41
CA MET A 1 14.58 11.69 -9.78
C MET A 1 14.06 11.06 -11.07
N GLU A 2 14.90 10.36 -11.85
CA GLU A 2 14.46 9.63 -13.05
C GLU A 2 13.78 8.31 -12.63
N ILE A 3 12.63 8.01 -13.23
CA ILE A 3 11.88 6.77 -12.97
C ILE A 3 11.77 5.97 -14.26
N LYS A 4 12.23 4.72 -14.21
CA LYS A 4 12.27 3.79 -15.35
C LYS A 4 10.95 3.02 -15.49
N GLU A 5 9.87 3.71 -15.83
CA GLU A 5 8.53 3.09 -15.97
C GLU A 5 8.46 1.97 -17.01
N TYR A 6 9.37 1.95 -17.98
CA TYR A 6 9.49 0.86 -18.96
C TYR A 6 9.85 -0.49 -18.32
N LEU A 7 10.21 -0.53 -17.04
CA LEU A 7 10.43 -1.74 -16.25
C LEU A 7 9.17 -2.21 -15.51
N LEU A 8 7.97 -1.81 -15.94
CA LEU A 8 6.73 -2.40 -15.43
C LEU A 8 6.57 -3.85 -15.93
N MET A 9 6.21 -4.72 -14.99
CA MET A 9 6.02 -6.14 -15.24
C MET A 9 4.73 -6.38 -16.04
N PRO A 10 4.73 -7.29 -17.03
CA PRO A 10 3.52 -7.62 -17.79
C PRO A 10 2.44 -8.27 -16.93
N GLU A 11 1.17 -8.11 -17.30
CA GLU A 11 0.03 -8.60 -16.51
C GLU A 11 -0.23 -10.09 -16.63
N GLU A 12 0.08 -10.66 -17.81
CA GLU A 12 -0.10 -12.08 -18.10
C GLU A 12 0.86 -12.88 -17.22
N THR A 13 0.36 -13.97 -16.62
CA THR A 13 1.05 -14.68 -15.54
C THR A 13 2.33 -15.34 -16.01
N GLU A 14 2.31 -16.03 -17.14
CA GLU A 14 3.49 -16.72 -17.68
C GLU A 14 4.56 -15.70 -18.07
N GLN A 15 4.15 -14.61 -18.74
CA GLN A 15 5.03 -13.49 -19.07
C GLN A 15 5.62 -12.83 -17.82
N ALA A 16 4.81 -12.62 -16.79
CA ALA A 16 5.26 -12.03 -15.53
C ALA A 16 6.32 -12.90 -14.83
N ILE A 17 6.15 -14.23 -14.85
CA ILE A 17 7.14 -15.17 -14.29
C ILE A 17 8.48 -15.02 -14.98
N LEU A 18 8.49 -15.15 -16.32
CA LEU A 18 9.70 -15.05 -17.13
C LEU A 18 10.35 -13.67 -16.95
N TRP A 19 9.54 -12.62 -16.90
CA TRP A 19 10.00 -11.26 -16.67
C TRP A 19 10.68 -11.12 -15.31
N GLN A 20 10.11 -11.65 -14.23
CA GLN A 20 10.75 -11.62 -12.89
C GLN A 20 12.07 -12.38 -12.87
N GLU A 21 12.14 -13.56 -13.49
CA GLU A 21 13.36 -14.36 -13.53
C GLU A 21 14.49 -13.64 -14.28
N GLN A 22 14.17 -12.98 -15.40
CA GLN A 22 15.13 -12.16 -16.16
C GLN A 22 15.59 -10.93 -15.38
N HIS A 23 14.69 -10.27 -14.65
CA HIS A 23 15.01 -9.04 -13.92
C HIS A 23 15.66 -9.29 -12.57
N ALA A 24 15.47 -10.48 -11.98
CA ALA A 24 16.23 -10.93 -10.81
C ALA A 24 17.74 -10.82 -11.03
N GLN A 25 18.22 -11.17 -12.23
CA GLN A 25 19.64 -11.11 -12.59
C GLN A 25 20.20 -9.67 -12.69
N LYS A 26 19.32 -8.66 -12.73
CA LYS A 26 19.71 -7.25 -12.79
C LYS A 26 19.80 -6.61 -11.41
N VAL A 27 19.40 -7.32 -10.36
CA VAL A 27 19.50 -6.83 -8.99
C VAL A 27 20.97 -6.81 -8.60
N ILE A 28 21.45 -5.67 -8.12
CA ILE A 28 22.82 -5.50 -7.61
C ILE A 28 22.80 -5.81 -6.11
N HIS A 29 23.66 -6.72 -5.66
CA HIS A 29 23.77 -7.19 -4.28
C HIS A 29 24.98 -6.58 -3.55
N GLU A 30 25.52 -5.49 -4.09
CA GLU A 30 26.66 -4.74 -3.55
C GLU A 30 26.16 -3.45 -2.90
N ASN A 31 26.77 -3.05 -1.78
CA ASN A 31 26.37 -1.83 -1.09
C ASN A 31 26.84 -0.56 -1.78
N HIS A 32 25.90 0.18 -2.37
CA HIS A 32 26.14 1.50 -2.94
C HIS A 32 25.59 2.63 -2.06
N ALA A 33 24.94 2.31 -0.92
CA ALA A 33 24.39 3.27 0.02
C ALA A 33 25.46 3.75 1.02
N GLN A 34 26.40 4.56 0.56
CA GLN A 34 27.46 5.09 1.42
C GLN A 34 26.92 6.23 2.29
N ASN A 35 26.92 6.04 3.61
CA ASN A 35 26.50 7.04 4.62
C ASN A 35 25.12 7.67 4.34
N PRO A 36 24.04 6.88 4.27
CA PRO A 36 22.72 7.39 3.99
C PRO A 36 22.27 8.40 5.04
N ARG A 37 21.64 9.49 4.61
CA ARG A 37 21.05 10.51 5.48
C ARG A 37 19.55 10.60 5.26
N LEU A 38 19.10 10.68 4.02
CA LEU A 38 17.69 10.74 3.66
C LEU A 38 17.17 9.33 3.37
N VAL A 39 16.29 8.84 4.23
CA VAL A 39 15.71 7.51 4.10
C VAL A 39 14.23 7.63 3.80
N ALA A 40 13.80 7.07 2.68
CA ALA A 40 12.38 6.96 2.36
C ALA A 40 11.81 5.66 2.92
N GLY A 41 10.60 5.72 3.47
CA GLY A 41 9.75 4.56 3.70
C GLY A 41 8.59 4.58 2.73
N ALA A 42 8.23 3.43 2.17
CA ALA A 42 7.11 3.31 1.24
C ALA A 42 6.16 2.19 1.64
N ASP A 43 4.86 2.49 1.64
CA ASP A 43 3.79 1.54 1.95
C ASP A 43 2.63 1.73 0.96
N VAL A 44 1.87 0.66 0.72
CA VAL A 44 0.59 0.68 0.01
C VAL A 44 -0.42 -0.08 0.85
N SER A 45 -1.48 0.61 1.25
CA SER A 45 -2.65 -0.01 1.88
C SER A 45 -3.83 -0.05 0.92
N TYR A 46 -4.79 -0.92 1.20
CA TYR A 46 -5.99 -1.06 0.37
C TYR A 46 -7.24 -0.76 1.16
N GLY A 47 -8.20 -0.15 0.47
CA GLY A 47 -9.55 0.06 0.98
C GLY A 47 -10.33 -1.25 1.12
N LYS A 48 -11.55 -1.16 1.66
CA LYS A 48 -12.48 -2.29 1.71
C LYS A 48 -12.66 -2.85 0.30
N HIS A 49 -12.61 -4.18 0.17
CA HIS A 49 -12.70 -4.92 -1.11
C HIS A 49 -11.58 -4.66 -2.12
N GLY A 50 -10.55 -3.85 -1.78
CA GLY A 50 -9.41 -3.63 -2.66
C GLY A 50 -9.68 -2.70 -3.85
N GLU A 51 -10.77 -1.94 -3.84
CA GLU A 51 -11.14 -1.05 -4.95
C GLU A 51 -10.27 0.20 -5.04
N LYS A 52 -9.68 0.62 -3.91
CA LYS A 52 -8.79 1.78 -3.79
C LYS A 52 -7.48 1.36 -3.14
N ALA A 53 -6.37 1.85 -3.67
CA ALA A 53 -5.06 1.82 -3.05
C ALA A 53 -4.71 3.20 -2.49
N PHE A 54 -4.03 3.19 -1.35
CA PHE A 54 -3.47 4.35 -0.68
C PHE A 54 -1.98 4.10 -0.59
N SER A 55 -1.22 4.82 -1.40
CA SER A 55 0.23 4.75 -1.41
C SER A 55 0.80 5.98 -0.69
N SER A 56 1.82 5.76 0.13
CA SER A 56 2.55 6.81 0.80
C SER A 56 4.04 6.56 0.71
N VAL A 57 4.80 7.63 0.48
CA VAL A 57 6.25 7.67 0.59
C VAL A 57 6.62 8.81 1.52
N VAL A 58 7.37 8.52 2.57
CA VAL A 58 7.82 9.50 3.57
C VAL A 58 9.34 9.48 3.65
N VAL A 59 9.96 10.63 3.44
CA VAL A 59 11.41 10.83 3.53
C VAL A 59 11.75 11.38 4.91
N VAL A 60 12.65 10.71 5.62
CA VAL A 60 13.14 11.06 6.94
C VAL A 60 14.63 11.37 6.86
N ASP A 61 15.05 12.46 7.49
CA ASP A 61 16.48 12.68 7.78
C ASP A 61 16.84 11.90 9.04
N ILE A 62 17.64 10.84 8.91
CA ILE A 62 17.95 9.96 10.04
C ILE A 62 18.89 10.61 11.07
N SER A 63 19.53 11.73 10.73
CA SER A 63 20.39 12.46 11.67
C SER A 63 19.57 13.28 12.67
N SER A 64 18.45 13.85 12.24
CA SER A 64 17.52 14.60 13.10
C SER A 64 16.32 13.76 13.57
N GLY A 65 15.98 12.71 12.83
CA GLY A 65 14.74 11.94 13.00
C GLY A 65 13.50 12.64 12.43
N GLU A 66 13.66 13.74 11.70
CA GLU A 66 12.54 14.55 11.21
C GLU A 66 12.07 14.11 9.82
N VAL A 67 10.75 14.21 9.60
CA VAL A 67 10.16 14.03 8.26
C VAL A 67 10.46 15.25 7.41
N VAL A 68 11.21 15.05 6.33
CA VAL A 68 11.62 16.10 5.38
C VAL A 68 10.58 16.27 4.28
N GLU A 69 10.02 15.16 3.79
CA GLU A 69 9.05 15.18 2.70
C GLU A 69 8.05 14.04 2.84
N LYS A 70 6.82 14.28 2.38
CA LYS A 70 5.78 13.26 2.28
C LYS A 70 5.03 13.40 0.96
N ALA A 71 5.00 12.32 0.20
CA ALA A 71 4.18 12.19 -1.00
C ALA A 71 3.11 11.11 -0.79
N THR A 72 1.93 11.31 -1.40
CA THR A 72 0.85 10.32 -1.35
C THR A 72 0.15 10.18 -2.70
N TRP A 73 -0.39 9.01 -2.95
CA TRP A 73 -1.26 8.73 -4.09
C TRP A 73 -2.46 7.90 -3.64
N VAL A 74 -3.64 8.24 -4.15
CA VAL A 74 -4.87 7.51 -3.88
C VAL A 74 -5.59 7.28 -5.20
N GLY A 75 -5.96 6.04 -5.48
CA GLY A 75 -6.63 5.71 -6.74
C GLY A 75 -6.99 4.24 -6.84
N LYS A 76 -7.59 3.85 -7.98
CA LYS A 76 -7.88 2.46 -8.27
C LYS A 76 -6.56 1.72 -8.58
N PRO A 77 -6.27 0.57 -7.94
CA PRO A 77 -5.12 -0.23 -8.33
C PRO A 77 -5.24 -0.64 -9.80
N PRO A 78 -4.15 -0.57 -10.58
CA PRO A 78 -4.20 -0.83 -12.02
C PRO A 78 -4.53 -2.29 -12.35
N HIS A 79 -4.15 -3.21 -11.45
CA HIS A 79 -4.37 -4.65 -11.62
C HIS A 79 -5.09 -5.25 -10.41
N ASN A 80 -5.80 -6.35 -10.67
CA ASN A 80 -6.43 -7.15 -9.63
C ASN A 80 -5.39 -7.92 -8.80
N TYR A 81 -5.75 -8.31 -7.58
CA TYR A 81 -4.88 -9.11 -6.74
C TYR A 81 -4.60 -10.49 -7.36
N LYS A 82 -3.32 -10.81 -7.54
CA LYS A 82 -2.82 -12.12 -7.95
C LYS A 82 -1.79 -12.62 -6.94
N PRO A 83 -2.04 -13.73 -6.22
CA PRO A 83 -1.07 -14.29 -5.27
C PRO A 83 0.30 -14.52 -5.92
N GLY A 84 1.37 -14.02 -5.30
CA GLY A 84 2.74 -14.13 -5.84
C GLY A 84 3.12 -13.08 -6.89
N PHE A 85 2.23 -12.15 -7.24
CA PHE A 85 2.47 -11.03 -8.16
C PHE A 85 2.00 -9.70 -7.55
N PHE A 86 2.20 -9.55 -6.25
CA PHE A 86 1.81 -8.35 -5.50
C PHE A 86 2.41 -7.07 -6.09
N ALA A 87 3.64 -7.16 -6.62
CA ALA A 87 4.34 -6.09 -7.30
C ALA A 87 3.57 -5.52 -8.51
N LEU A 88 2.77 -6.31 -9.25
CA LEU A 88 1.91 -5.76 -10.32
C LEU A 88 1.04 -4.64 -9.78
N ARG A 89 0.45 -4.88 -8.62
CA ARG A 89 -0.55 -3.99 -8.05
C ARG A 89 0.06 -2.75 -7.41
N GLU A 90 1.23 -2.90 -6.81
CA GLU A 90 1.83 -1.87 -5.95
C GLU A 90 2.88 -1.02 -6.60
N VAL A 91 3.71 -1.59 -7.47
CA VAL A 91 4.78 -0.83 -8.13
C VAL A 91 4.22 0.39 -8.86
N PRO A 92 3.16 0.28 -9.70
CA PRO A 92 2.62 1.47 -10.35
C PRO A 92 2.04 2.51 -9.38
N CYS A 93 1.50 2.07 -8.24
CA CYS A 93 0.98 2.98 -7.21
C CYS A 93 2.12 3.72 -6.52
N LEU A 94 3.20 3.00 -6.18
CA LEU A 94 4.40 3.55 -5.58
C LEU A 94 5.12 4.50 -6.54
N LEU A 95 5.31 4.13 -7.81
CA LEU A 95 5.95 4.99 -8.81
C LEU A 95 5.24 6.34 -8.93
N LYS A 96 3.90 6.34 -9.04
CA LYS A 96 3.08 7.57 -9.02
C LYS A 96 3.22 8.41 -7.75
N THR A 97 3.60 7.79 -6.64
CA THR A 97 3.89 8.50 -5.40
C THR A 97 5.32 9.06 -5.41
N PHE A 98 6.30 8.29 -5.88
CA PHE A 98 7.70 8.73 -6.04
C PHE A 98 7.85 9.88 -7.05
N GLU A 99 7.05 9.91 -8.11
CA GLU A 99 7.00 11.03 -9.07
C GLU A 99 6.71 12.39 -8.42
N LYS A 100 6.07 12.39 -7.25
CA LYS A 100 5.71 13.62 -6.54
C LYS A 100 6.82 14.11 -5.61
N LEU A 101 7.83 13.28 -5.34
CA LEU A 101 8.95 13.68 -4.50
C LEU A 101 9.85 14.69 -5.22
N GLN A 102 10.22 15.74 -4.49
CA GLN A 102 11.23 16.71 -4.91
C GLN A 102 12.62 16.30 -4.42
N THR A 103 12.70 15.61 -3.28
CA THR A 103 13.96 15.07 -2.74
C THR A 103 14.27 13.70 -3.33
N THR A 104 15.56 13.37 -3.42
CA THR A 104 16.02 12.03 -3.80
C THR A 104 16.55 11.35 -2.54
N PRO A 105 15.92 10.27 -2.05
CA PRO A 105 16.41 9.55 -0.88
C PRO A 105 17.69 8.76 -1.20
N ASP A 106 18.55 8.56 -0.21
CA ASP A 106 19.76 7.75 -0.32
C ASP A 106 19.45 6.25 -0.26
N VAL A 107 18.45 5.88 0.54
CA VAL A 107 17.95 4.50 0.70
C VAL A 107 16.43 4.53 0.80
N VAL A 108 15.79 3.53 0.19
CA VAL A 108 14.34 3.32 0.29
C VAL A 108 14.03 2.01 0.99
N LEU A 109 13.27 2.09 2.07
CA LEU A 109 12.71 0.97 2.80
C LEU A 109 11.28 0.71 2.28
N ILE A 110 11.01 -0.50 1.81
CA ILE A 110 9.72 -0.90 1.22
C ILE A 110 9.00 -1.84 2.19
N ASP A 111 7.74 -1.57 2.54
CA ASP A 111 6.88 -2.54 3.28
C ASP A 111 6.51 -3.71 2.36
N GLY A 112 7.44 -4.64 2.21
CA GLY A 112 7.37 -5.74 1.26
C GLY A 112 8.69 -6.49 1.14
N ASN A 113 8.65 -7.65 0.49
CA ASN A 113 9.85 -8.48 0.34
C ASN A 113 10.72 -8.01 -0.84
N GLY A 114 12.04 -8.21 -0.74
CA GLY A 114 13.01 -8.18 -1.83
C GLY A 114 13.38 -9.60 -2.25
N LEU A 115 14.60 -10.05 -1.92
CA LEU A 115 15.07 -11.42 -2.21
C LEU A 115 14.29 -12.54 -1.49
N ILE A 116 13.54 -12.25 -0.42
CA ILE A 116 12.59 -13.18 0.22
C ILE A 116 11.38 -13.40 -0.71
N HIS A 117 11.63 -14.07 -1.84
CA HIS A 117 10.68 -14.32 -2.90
C HIS A 117 11.06 -15.60 -3.64
N LYS A 118 10.05 -16.34 -4.14
CA LYS A 118 10.24 -17.61 -4.88
C LYS A 118 11.23 -17.47 -6.05
N ARG A 119 11.26 -16.28 -6.67
CA ARG A 119 12.07 -15.94 -7.85
C ARG A 119 13.18 -14.94 -7.54
N ARG A 120 13.52 -14.74 -6.26
CA ARG A 120 14.51 -13.73 -5.80
C ARG A 120 14.23 -12.30 -6.30
N PHE A 121 12.95 -11.98 -6.54
CA PHE A 121 12.53 -10.72 -7.13
C PHE A 121 11.18 -10.26 -6.57
N GLY A 122 11.21 -9.73 -5.35
CA GLY A 122 10.06 -9.15 -4.67
C GLY A 122 9.82 -7.68 -5.02
N LEU A 123 8.86 -7.07 -4.33
CA LEU A 123 8.47 -5.66 -4.49
C LEU A 123 9.68 -4.72 -4.35
N ALA A 124 10.54 -4.93 -3.36
CA ALA A 124 11.69 -4.05 -3.13
C ALA A 124 12.73 -4.12 -4.25
N CYS A 125 12.93 -5.30 -4.85
CA CYS A 125 13.79 -5.47 -6.02
C CYS A 125 13.22 -4.74 -7.23
N HIS A 126 11.91 -4.90 -7.47
CA HIS A 126 11.23 -4.24 -8.59
C HIS A 126 11.30 -2.71 -8.46
N MET A 127 10.96 -2.17 -7.29
CA MET A 127 11.09 -0.75 -7.01
C MET A 127 12.54 -0.27 -7.17
N GLY A 128 13.52 -1.05 -6.70
CA GLY A 128 14.94 -0.70 -6.81
C GLY A 128 15.41 -0.57 -8.25
N LEU A 129 14.98 -1.46 -9.14
CA LEU A 129 15.29 -1.33 -10.57
C LEU A 129 14.59 -0.14 -11.24
N CYS A 130 13.33 0.12 -10.89
CA CYS A 130 12.58 1.25 -11.46
C CYS A 130 13.12 2.61 -11.00
N LEU A 131 13.51 2.71 -9.73
CA LEU A 131 14.01 3.93 -9.10
C LEU A 131 15.52 4.13 -9.32
N ASP A 132 16.26 3.04 -9.56
CA ASP A 132 17.73 3.01 -9.64
C ASP A 132 18.44 3.48 -8.35
N ILE A 133 17.76 3.35 -7.20
CA ILE A 133 18.22 3.75 -5.86
C ILE A 133 18.38 2.50 -4.97
N PRO A 134 19.29 2.49 -3.99
CA PRO A 134 19.35 1.48 -2.95
C PRO A 134 17.99 1.18 -2.30
N THR A 135 17.53 -0.07 -2.37
CA THR A 135 16.27 -0.51 -1.76
C THR A 135 16.45 -1.69 -0.82
N ILE A 136 15.70 -1.68 0.27
CA ILE A 136 15.62 -2.77 1.24
C ILE A 136 14.14 -3.13 1.43
N GLY A 137 13.83 -4.42 1.35
CA GLY A 137 12.50 -4.92 1.67
C GLY A 137 12.38 -5.26 3.16
N CYS A 138 11.35 -4.74 3.81
CA CYS A 138 11.02 -4.99 5.21
C CYS A 138 9.58 -5.51 5.29
N ALA A 139 9.40 -6.82 5.39
CA ALA A 139 8.07 -7.44 5.42
C ALA A 139 7.66 -7.86 6.84
N LYS A 140 6.36 -7.82 7.13
CA LYS A 140 5.78 -8.29 8.42
C LYS A 140 5.54 -9.81 8.47
N SER A 141 5.64 -10.50 7.34
CA SER A 141 5.43 -11.94 7.23
C SER A 141 6.46 -12.58 6.31
N LEU A 142 6.81 -13.83 6.62
CA LEU A 142 7.75 -14.60 5.83
C LEU A 142 7.05 -15.19 4.60
N LEU A 143 7.43 -14.74 3.41
CA LEU A 143 6.84 -15.23 2.15
C LEU A 143 7.36 -16.62 1.76
N VAL A 144 8.67 -16.85 1.89
CA VAL A 144 9.35 -18.12 1.60
C VAL A 144 10.56 -18.31 2.50
N GLY A 145 11.00 -19.56 2.64
CA GLY A 145 12.16 -19.92 3.45
C GLY A 145 11.81 -20.24 4.89
N ASN A 146 12.84 -20.36 5.71
CA ASN A 146 12.72 -20.65 7.13
C ASN A 146 13.89 -20.04 7.90
N HIS A 147 13.73 -19.85 9.20
CA HIS A 147 14.78 -19.37 10.09
C HIS A 147 14.64 -20.05 11.46
N LYS A 148 15.71 -20.03 12.26
CA LYS A 148 15.66 -20.49 13.64
C LYS A 148 14.75 -19.59 14.50
N PRO A 149 14.10 -20.12 15.55
CA PRO A 149 13.23 -19.32 16.41
C PRO A 149 13.92 -18.08 17.00
N LEU A 150 13.24 -16.94 16.96
CA LEU A 150 13.74 -15.68 17.51
C LEU A 150 13.38 -15.54 19.00
N SER A 151 14.29 -14.98 19.79
CA SER A 151 14.09 -14.71 21.22
C SER A 151 14.67 -13.36 21.61
N LYS A 152 14.43 -12.88 22.85
CA LYS A 152 15.08 -11.66 23.35
C LYS A 152 16.61 -11.77 23.36
N LYS A 153 17.17 -12.98 23.55
CA LYS A 153 18.61 -13.24 23.57
C LYS A 153 19.19 -13.51 22.17
N ALA A 154 18.33 -13.85 21.21
CA ALA A 154 18.69 -14.09 19.81
C ALA A 154 17.62 -13.41 18.92
N PRO A 155 17.66 -12.08 18.83
CA PRO A 155 16.62 -11.32 18.12
C PRO A 155 16.78 -11.38 16.59
N ILE A 156 17.87 -11.95 16.08
CA ILE A 156 18.20 -11.98 14.66
C ILE A 156 18.50 -13.42 14.24
N ALA A 157 17.99 -13.85 13.08
CA ALA A 157 18.35 -15.12 12.46
C ALA A 157 18.35 -15.02 10.92
N PRO A 158 19.29 -15.67 10.22
CA PRO A 158 19.25 -15.82 8.77
C PRO A 158 17.96 -16.51 8.30
N VAL A 159 17.41 -16.02 7.19
CA VAL A 159 16.32 -16.67 6.46
C VAL A 159 16.92 -17.43 5.29
N SER A 160 16.75 -18.74 5.29
CA SER A 160 17.25 -19.61 4.23
C SER A 160 16.13 -20.20 3.38
N HIS A 161 16.35 -20.30 2.07
CA HIS A 161 15.43 -20.94 1.15
C HIS A 161 16.21 -21.64 0.04
N MET A 162 15.98 -22.95 -0.16
CA MET A 162 16.68 -23.76 -1.15
C MET A 162 18.22 -23.79 -0.97
N GLY A 163 18.69 -23.66 0.28
CA GLY A 163 20.12 -23.67 0.62
C GLY A 163 20.76 -22.27 0.66
N ASP A 164 20.13 -21.25 0.07
CA ASP A 164 20.66 -19.89 0.07
C ASP A 164 20.15 -19.09 1.27
N GLU A 165 20.99 -18.21 1.81
CA GLU A 165 20.57 -17.12 2.69
C GLU A 165 20.02 -15.96 1.84
N ILE A 166 18.75 -15.63 2.03
CA ILE A 166 18.01 -14.68 1.16
C ILE A 166 17.50 -13.45 1.92
N GLY A 167 17.76 -13.39 3.22
CA GLY A 167 17.24 -12.35 4.09
C GLY A 167 17.51 -12.65 5.55
N ILE A 168 17.00 -11.77 6.42
CA ILE A 168 17.17 -11.85 7.87
C ILE A 168 15.80 -11.69 8.54
N ALA A 169 15.50 -12.55 9.51
CA ALA A 169 14.38 -12.37 10.42
C ALA A 169 14.88 -11.60 11.65
N MET A 170 14.26 -10.46 11.95
CA MET A 170 14.66 -9.55 13.02
C MET A 170 13.50 -9.28 13.96
N ARG A 171 13.73 -9.41 15.26
CA ARG A 171 12.74 -9.14 16.29
C ARG A 171 13.12 -7.87 17.04
N LYS A 172 12.30 -6.83 16.89
CA LYS A 172 12.33 -5.63 17.72
C LYS A 172 11.04 -5.64 18.55
N ASN A 173 11.17 -5.71 19.87
CA ASN A 173 10.04 -5.88 20.80
C ASN A 173 9.22 -7.18 20.57
N ARG A 174 7.92 -7.05 20.24
CA ARG A 174 7.01 -8.18 19.97
C ARG A 174 6.82 -8.46 18.49
N GLU A 175 7.37 -7.61 17.62
CA GLU A 175 7.17 -7.70 16.18
C GLU A 175 8.39 -8.29 15.51
N VAL A 176 8.14 -9.06 14.46
CA VAL A 176 9.19 -9.64 13.62
C VAL A 176 9.11 -8.95 12.26
N THR A 177 10.24 -8.44 11.81
CA THR A 177 10.44 -7.89 10.47
C THR A 177 11.38 -8.81 9.71
N TYR A 178 11.03 -9.08 8.46
CA TYR A 178 11.83 -9.85 7.52
C TYR A 178 12.52 -8.87 6.58
N VAL A 179 13.82 -8.74 6.75
CA VAL A 179 14.67 -7.82 5.99
C VAL A 179 15.31 -8.57 4.83
N SER A 180 15.28 -8.01 3.64
CA SER A 180 15.91 -8.59 2.46
C SER A 180 16.42 -7.53 1.51
N VAL A 181 17.49 -7.86 0.78
CA VAL A 181 18.04 -6.98 -0.27
C VAL A 181 16.96 -6.69 -1.30
N GLY A 182 16.81 -5.42 -1.66
CA GLY A 182 16.03 -4.97 -2.80
C GLY A 182 16.94 -4.75 -4.01
N HIS A 183 17.81 -3.75 -3.96
CA HIS A 183 18.73 -3.37 -5.04
C HIS A 183 19.86 -2.49 -4.47
N LYS A 184 21.08 -2.59 -5.01
CA LYS A 184 22.25 -1.74 -4.66
C LYS A 184 22.57 -1.67 -3.16
N VAL A 185 22.27 -2.76 -2.46
CA VAL A 185 22.64 -3.01 -1.07
C VAL A 185 23.08 -4.46 -0.95
N ASP A 186 24.03 -4.75 -0.07
CA ASP A 186 24.28 -6.12 0.37
C ASP A 186 23.44 -6.47 1.61
N LEU A 187 23.38 -7.76 1.94
CA LEU A 187 22.55 -8.25 3.04
C LEU A 187 23.08 -7.79 4.41
N GLU A 188 24.39 -7.62 4.55
CA GLU A 188 25.00 -7.19 5.80
C GLU A 188 24.66 -5.74 6.13
N PHE A 189 24.77 -4.85 5.14
CA PHE A 189 24.31 -3.48 5.22
C PHE A 189 22.82 -3.43 5.52
N ALA A 190 21.97 -4.13 4.75
CA ALA A 190 20.52 -4.09 4.95
C ALA A 190 20.13 -4.53 6.38
N LYS A 191 20.78 -5.58 6.90
CA LYS A 191 20.62 -6.06 8.27
C LYS A 191 20.99 -4.99 9.29
N ASN A 192 22.24 -4.51 9.27
CA ASN A 192 22.73 -3.58 10.28
C ASN A 192 21.96 -2.26 10.22
N PHE A 193 21.76 -1.73 9.02
CA PHE A 193 21.04 -0.50 8.77
C PHE A 193 19.63 -0.53 9.35
N VAL A 194 18.80 -1.52 8.98
CA VAL A 194 17.42 -1.60 9.47
C VAL A 194 17.36 -1.84 10.98
N PHE A 195 18.31 -2.60 11.55
CA PHE A 195 18.33 -2.86 12.98
C PHE A 195 18.59 -1.58 13.80
N ASP A 196 19.54 -0.77 13.34
CA ASP A 196 20.04 0.43 14.02
C ASP A 196 19.14 1.66 13.81
N LEU A 197 18.21 1.62 12.84
CA LEU A 197 17.28 2.73 12.61
C LEU A 197 16.49 3.07 13.89
N PRO A 198 16.36 4.39 14.21
CA PRO A 198 15.49 4.84 15.28
C PRO A 198 14.03 4.53 14.95
N VAL A 199 13.22 4.35 16.00
CA VAL A 199 11.78 4.14 15.87
C VAL A 199 11.08 5.42 16.36
N PRO A 200 10.08 5.97 15.64
CA PRO A 200 9.51 5.45 14.39
C PRO A 200 10.48 5.53 13.19
N THR A 201 10.49 4.47 12.39
CA THR A 201 11.24 4.40 11.13
C THR A 201 10.48 5.10 10.01
N ALA A 202 11.14 5.32 8.86
CA ALA A 202 10.46 5.86 7.68
C ALA A 202 9.29 4.96 7.20
N ILE A 203 9.38 3.63 7.37
CA ILE A 203 8.26 2.71 7.09
C ILE A 203 7.09 2.96 8.05
N ASP A 204 7.36 3.16 9.34
CA ASP A 204 6.30 3.45 10.32
C ASP A 204 5.56 4.75 9.94
N HIS A 205 6.29 5.77 9.50
CA HIS A 205 5.69 7.01 8.99
C HIS A 205 4.83 6.79 7.73
N ALA A 206 5.33 6.00 6.77
CA ALA A 206 4.57 5.67 5.55
C ALA A 206 3.28 4.90 5.89
N HIS A 207 3.38 3.91 6.78
CA HIS A 207 2.25 3.11 7.24
C HIS A 207 1.17 3.95 7.94
N ASN A 208 1.60 4.84 8.83
CA ASN A 208 0.70 5.78 9.51
C ASN A 208 0.02 6.72 8.50
N SER A 209 0.77 7.23 7.53
CA SER A 209 0.22 8.05 6.46
C SER A 209 -0.81 7.30 5.61
N CYS A 210 -0.58 6.04 5.26
CA CYS A 210 -1.56 5.21 4.56
C CYS A 210 -2.84 5.03 5.38
N SER A 211 -2.69 4.80 6.69
CA SER A 211 -3.81 4.68 7.63
C SER A 211 -4.63 5.97 7.74
N GLU A 212 -3.96 7.14 7.76
CA GLU A 212 -4.61 8.45 7.74
C GLU A 212 -5.40 8.69 6.45
N LEU A 213 -4.81 8.37 5.29
CA LEU A 213 -5.49 8.52 3.99
C LEU A 213 -6.74 7.65 3.92
N PHE A 214 -6.65 6.41 4.40
CA PHE A 214 -7.80 5.51 4.45
C PHE A 214 -8.92 6.05 5.34
N LYS A 215 -8.62 6.56 6.53
CA LYS A 215 -9.60 7.17 7.43
C LYS A 215 -10.25 8.41 6.80
N LYS A 216 -9.46 9.29 6.17
CA LYS A 216 -9.96 10.47 5.46
C LYS A 216 -10.90 10.09 4.31
N ASP A 217 -10.57 9.05 3.55
CA ASP A 217 -11.43 8.56 2.46
C ASP A 217 -12.75 8.00 2.98
N GLN A 218 -12.73 7.25 4.09
CA GLN A 218 -13.96 6.77 4.73
C GLN A 218 -14.86 7.92 5.20
N GLN A 219 -14.27 8.92 5.86
CA GLN A 219 -15.01 10.11 6.31
C GLN A 219 -15.64 10.86 5.12
N LEU A 220 -14.91 11.00 4.00
CA LEU A 220 -15.42 11.64 2.79
C LEU A 220 -16.60 10.85 2.20
N GLN A 221 -16.50 9.53 2.12
CA GLN A 221 -17.58 8.66 1.64
C GLN A 221 -18.83 8.71 2.56
N GLU A 222 -18.63 8.80 3.87
CA GLU A 222 -19.72 8.95 4.84
C GLU A 222 -20.41 10.31 4.69
N ASN A 223 -19.64 11.39 4.61
CA ASN A 223 -20.16 12.74 4.39
C ASN A 223 -20.94 12.84 3.06
N GLU A 224 -20.46 12.17 2.00
CA GLU A 224 -21.15 12.12 0.71
C GLU A 224 -22.46 11.32 0.79
N LYS A 225 -22.47 10.19 1.50
CA LYS A 225 -23.70 9.42 1.75
C LYS A 225 -24.73 10.22 2.54
N ASP A 226 -24.30 10.99 3.55
CA ASP A 226 -25.20 11.83 4.34
C ASP A 226 -25.77 12.97 3.51
N LYS A 227 -24.95 13.64 2.68
CA LYS A 227 -25.42 14.63 1.70
C LYS A 227 -26.45 14.03 0.73
N ASN A 228 -26.14 12.87 0.14
CA ASN A 228 -27.04 12.18 -0.78
C ASN A 228 -28.35 11.78 -0.08
N LYS A 229 -28.28 11.33 1.18
CA LYS A 229 -29.48 10.99 1.98
C LYS A 229 -30.36 12.21 2.23
N VAL A 230 -29.80 13.38 2.53
CA VAL A 230 -30.56 14.64 2.69
C VAL A 230 -31.30 14.98 1.39
N GLN A 231 -30.62 14.89 0.25
CA GLN A 231 -31.25 15.14 -1.06
C GLN A 231 -32.39 14.15 -1.34
N ILE A 232 -32.18 12.86 -1.10
CA ILE A 232 -33.20 11.82 -1.27
C ILE A 232 -34.42 12.09 -0.38
N ILE A 233 -34.20 12.49 0.88
CA ILE A 233 -35.28 12.80 1.81
C ILE A 233 -36.06 14.04 1.36
N ALA A 234 -35.39 15.07 0.84
CA ALA A 234 -36.05 16.26 0.29
C ALA A 234 -36.96 15.89 -0.90
N THR A 235 -36.47 15.08 -1.84
CA THR A 235 -37.30 14.57 -2.96
C THR A 235 -38.46 13.71 -2.45
N ALA A 236 -38.23 12.86 -1.45
CA ALA A 236 -39.30 12.05 -0.86
C ALA A 236 -40.39 12.90 -0.19
N LYS A 237 -40.02 14.00 0.47
CA LYS A 237 -40.97 14.96 1.07
C LYS A 237 -41.81 15.67 0.01
N ASP A 238 -41.17 16.12 -1.07
CA ASP A 238 -41.86 16.76 -2.19
C ASP A 238 -42.90 15.82 -2.83
N LEU A 239 -42.49 14.60 -3.20
CA LEU A 239 -43.41 13.58 -3.73
C LEU A 239 -44.54 13.25 -2.75
N LYS A 240 -44.26 13.18 -1.44
CA LYS A 240 -45.28 12.94 -0.42
C LYS A 240 -46.29 14.10 -0.33
N SER A 241 -45.84 15.34 -0.52
CA SER A 241 -46.68 16.54 -0.49
C SER A 241 -47.66 16.61 -1.68
N GLN A 242 -47.30 16.00 -2.80
CA GLN A 242 -48.18 15.82 -3.97
C GLN A 242 -49.25 14.73 -3.78
N GLY A 243 -49.35 14.14 -2.58
CA GLY A 243 -50.39 13.16 -2.23
C GLY A 243 -50.02 11.68 -2.46
N LEU A 244 -48.80 11.39 -2.95
CA LEU A 244 -48.39 10.01 -3.23
C LEU A 244 -48.34 9.15 -1.97
N SER A 245 -48.71 7.86 -2.08
CA SER A 245 -48.52 6.90 -1.00
C SER A 245 -47.02 6.59 -0.79
N TYR A 246 -46.62 6.06 0.37
CA TYR A 246 -45.23 5.63 0.57
C TYR A 246 -44.76 4.57 -0.44
N ALA A 247 -45.69 3.76 -0.98
CA ALA A 247 -45.40 2.79 -2.02
C ALA A 247 -45.06 3.48 -3.35
N ASP A 248 -45.83 4.50 -3.71
CA ASP A 248 -45.63 5.27 -4.95
C ASP A 248 -44.36 6.12 -4.86
N VAL A 249 -44.09 6.76 -3.71
CA VAL A 249 -42.82 7.46 -3.49
C VAL A 249 -41.63 6.50 -3.62
N ALA A 250 -41.73 5.28 -3.08
CA ALA A 250 -40.68 4.27 -3.24
C ALA A 250 -40.47 3.87 -4.70
N LYS A 251 -41.56 3.68 -5.43
CA LYS A 251 -41.52 3.35 -6.86
C LYS A 251 -40.82 4.46 -7.64
N GLU A 252 -41.19 5.72 -7.37
CA GLU A 252 -40.65 6.87 -8.09
C GLU A 252 -39.18 7.14 -7.77
N LEU A 253 -38.79 7.06 -6.49
CA LEU A 253 -37.37 7.11 -6.10
C LEU A 253 -36.53 6.01 -6.74
N ASN A 254 -37.11 4.82 -6.96
CA ASN A 254 -36.42 3.74 -7.66
C ASN A 254 -36.34 3.95 -9.19
N ASN A 255 -37.13 4.86 -9.77
CA ASN A 255 -37.11 5.25 -11.18
C ASN A 255 -36.04 6.32 -11.45
N TYR A 256 -35.74 7.18 -10.48
CA TYR A 256 -34.60 8.11 -10.55
C TYR A 256 -33.29 7.32 -10.50
N LYS A 257 -32.69 7.09 -11.67
CA LYS A 257 -31.43 6.34 -11.82
C LYS A 257 -30.32 6.93 -10.93
N ASP A 258 -30.24 8.25 -10.86
CA ASP A 258 -29.19 8.95 -10.11
C ASP A 258 -29.38 8.78 -8.59
N LEU A 259 -30.59 8.99 -8.06
CA LEU A 259 -30.88 8.79 -6.63
C LEU A 259 -30.72 7.33 -6.22
N ARG A 260 -31.09 6.39 -7.10
CA ARG A 260 -30.92 4.96 -6.88
C ARG A 260 -29.45 4.54 -6.90
N ALA A 261 -28.64 5.12 -7.78
CA ALA A 261 -27.20 4.93 -7.81
C ALA A 261 -26.53 5.51 -6.55
N MET A 262 -26.88 6.73 -6.16
CA MET A 262 -26.39 7.39 -4.93
C MET A 262 -26.69 6.60 -3.67
N TYR A 263 -27.87 5.97 -3.57
CA TYR A 263 -28.27 5.21 -2.39
C TYR A 263 -27.71 3.77 -2.37
N GLY A 264 -27.42 3.20 -3.54
CA GLY A 264 -26.84 1.86 -3.70
C GLY A 264 -27.76 0.70 -3.31
N LYS A 265 -29.03 0.96 -2.96
CA LYS A 265 -30.05 -0.05 -2.61
C LYS A 265 -31.42 0.37 -3.14
N LYS A 266 -32.35 -0.58 -3.29
CA LYS A 266 -33.74 -0.23 -3.57
C LYS A 266 -34.36 0.52 -2.40
N PHE A 267 -35.12 1.57 -2.70
CA PHE A 267 -35.98 2.24 -1.72
C PHE A 267 -37.19 1.36 -1.42
N THR A 268 -37.58 1.29 -0.15
CA THR A 268 -38.75 0.53 0.30
C THR A 268 -39.73 1.46 1.00
N PRO A 269 -41.04 1.17 0.96
CA PRO A 269 -42.05 2.02 1.58
C PRO A 269 -41.80 2.22 3.08
N ARG A 270 -41.43 1.14 3.78
CA ARG A 270 -41.06 1.15 5.21
C ARG A 270 -39.90 2.10 5.51
N LYS A 271 -38.88 2.12 4.63
CA LYS A 271 -37.70 2.96 4.84
C LYS A 271 -38.01 4.44 4.64
N ILE A 272 -38.77 4.77 3.59
CA ILE A 272 -39.20 6.15 3.34
C ILE A 272 -40.07 6.65 4.49
N ARG A 273 -41.02 5.82 4.94
CA ARG A 273 -41.84 6.12 6.11
C ARG A 273 -40.97 6.47 7.32
N ASN A 274 -40.01 5.60 7.66
CA ASN A 274 -39.10 5.85 8.78
C ASN A 274 -38.30 7.15 8.62
N TRP A 275 -37.86 7.49 7.41
CA TRP A 275 -37.11 8.73 7.17
C TRP A 275 -37.97 10.00 7.29
N LEU A 276 -39.24 9.93 6.89
CA LEU A 276 -40.14 11.09 6.89
C LEU A 276 -40.84 11.30 8.24
N GLU A 277 -41.01 10.23 9.03
CA GLU A 277 -41.66 10.26 10.34
C GLU A 277 -40.67 10.41 11.52
N GLN A 278 -39.35 10.28 11.29
CA GLN A 278 -38.33 10.64 12.28
C GLN A 278 -38.23 12.17 12.37
N LYS A 279 -38.65 12.72 13.53
CA LYS A 279 -38.48 14.15 13.90
C LYS A 279 -37.03 14.45 14.25
#